data_AF-A0A8C4S4W5-F1
#
_entry.id   AF-A0A8C4S4W5-F1
#
_cell.length_a   1.000
_cell.length_b   1.000
_cell.length_c   1.000
_cell.angle_alpha   90.00
_cell.angle_beta   90.00
_cell.angle_gamma   90.00
#
_symmetry.space_group_name_H-M   'P 1'
#
loop_
_entity.id
_entity.type
_entity.pdbx_description
1 polymer ?
#
loop_
_entity_poly.entity_id
_entity_poly.type
_entity_poly.pdbx_seq_one_letter_code
_entity_poly.pdbx_strand_id
1 'polypeptide(L)'
;MVSSRIVLAFAFVSIFFIGLTTWKSSNIGIRGLLLLFGRALLFLGFVTWLVSTVIPRIKSVVWTPPKHFPEDIVPDAEVERKLQLARKEKQEEYRTRVAAYQENVLHPREEIKLRKKEEKFYQMTGEKWKLSHGYVLGVDENSEHISSQEPEVAFESPNVEARCRRKLPESITQLPPSPKPITSKKIVILPEEPPFDMEGVFTIALRSPSGRIFKRRFIDSQSTQVLMDWILKLGYHPAIYTIYTTYPRRPLEATQETTLGDIGLVKDMVLIIDEKDT
;
A
#
# COMPACT_ATOMS: atom_id res chain seq x y z
N MET A 1 24.97 0.58 15.73
CA MET A 1 26.26 0.52 16.47
C MET A 1 26.18 1.06 17.90
N VAL A 2 25.39 2.10 18.19
CA VAL A 2 25.28 2.71 19.53
C VAL A 2 24.59 1.78 20.56
N SER A 3 23.58 1.02 20.14
CA SER A 3 22.84 0.08 21.00
C SER A 3 23.72 -1.05 21.57
N SER A 4 24.63 -1.60 20.77
CA SER A 4 25.54 -2.68 21.20
C SER A 4 26.54 -2.22 22.27
N ARG A 5 27.04 -0.98 22.16
CA ARG A 5 27.99 -0.40 23.14
C ARG A 5 27.33 -0.13 24.49
N ILE A 6 26.05 0.24 24.47
CA ILE A 6 25.26 0.49 25.69
C ILE A 6 24.98 -0.83 26.42
N VAL A 7 24.59 -1.88 25.69
CA VAL A 7 24.35 -3.22 26.28
C VAL A 7 25.63 -3.79 26.88
N LEU A 8 26.78 -3.63 26.19
CA LEU A 8 28.08 -4.02 26.73
C LEU A 8 28.45 -3.24 27.99
N ALA A 9 28.22 -1.92 28.02
CA ALA A 9 28.49 -1.10 29.20
C ALA A 9 27.65 -1.53 30.42
N PHE A 10 26.36 -1.80 30.24
CA PHE A 10 25.51 -2.30 31.31
C PHE A 10 25.92 -3.70 31.80
N ALA A 11 26.36 -4.58 30.89
CA ALA A 11 26.90 -5.89 31.25
C ALA A 11 28.19 -5.77 32.08
N PHE A 12 29.10 -4.86 31.71
CA PHE A 12 30.32 -4.62 32.49
C PHE A 12 30.02 -4.04 33.88
N VAL A 13 29.06 -3.11 33.99
CA VAL A 13 28.66 -2.56 35.30
C VAL A 13 28.00 -3.62 36.17
N SER A 14 27.16 -4.50 35.60
CA SER A 14 26.57 -5.61 36.36
C SER A 14 27.62 -6.63 36.80
N ILE A 15 28.57 -6.98 35.93
CA ILE A 15 29.65 -7.93 36.25
C ILE A 15 30.58 -7.34 37.32
N PHE A 16 30.87 -6.04 37.25
CA PHE A 16 31.68 -5.34 38.26
C PHE A 16 30.98 -5.27 39.62
N PHE A 17 29.66 -5.02 39.65
CA PHE A 17 28.88 -5.06 40.88
C PHE A 17 28.80 -6.47 41.47
N ILE A 18 28.60 -7.49 40.63
CA ILE A 18 28.60 -8.90 41.05
C ILE A 18 29.97 -9.27 41.62
N GLY A 19 31.06 -8.91 40.94
CA GLY A 19 32.44 -9.14 41.39
C GLY A 19 32.79 -8.45 42.71
N LEU A 20 32.32 -7.22 42.93
CA LEU A 20 32.49 -6.51 44.19
C LEU A 20 31.72 -7.16 45.35
N THR A 21 30.54 -7.73 45.06
CA THR A 21 29.77 -8.45 46.08
C THR A 21 30.38 -9.80 46.43
N THR A 22 30.96 -10.53 45.47
CA THR A 22 31.59 -11.84 45.71
C THR A 22 32.97 -11.72 46.36
N TRP A 23 33.74 -10.67 46.06
CA TRP A 23 35.06 -10.43 46.68
C TRP A 23 34.97 -10.16 48.19
N LYS A 24 33.87 -9.55 48.66
CA LYS A 24 33.69 -9.20 50.07
C LYS A 24 32.99 -10.30 50.89
N SER A 25 32.54 -11.39 50.25
CA SER A 25 31.63 -12.37 50.85
C SER A 25 32.20 -13.79 50.98
N SER A 26 33.50 -13.95 51.27
CA SER A 26 34.09 -15.29 51.47
C SER A 26 33.66 -15.99 52.78
N ASN A 27 32.64 -15.49 53.49
CA ASN A 27 32.05 -16.10 54.69
C ASN A 27 30.55 -15.77 54.81
N ILE A 28 29.77 -15.94 53.74
CA ILE A 28 28.34 -15.61 53.74
C ILE A 28 27.48 -16.86 53.98
N GLY A 29 26.80 -16.91 55.13
CA GLY A 29 25.74 -17.90 55.40
C GLY A 29 24.47 -17.61 54.57
N ILE A 30 23.51 -18.54 54.60
CA ILE A 30 22.27 -18.53 53.79
C ILE A 30 21.49 -17.20 53.93
N ARG A 31 21.52 -16.56 55.11
CA ARG A 31 20.89 -15.24 55.34
C ARG A 31 21.56 -14.11 54.55
N GLY A 32 22.88 -14.17 54.38
CA GLY A 32 23.63 -13.20 53.56
C GLY A 32 23.34 -13.37 52.07
N LEU A 33 23.14 -14.61 51.61
CA LEU A 33 22.73 -14.91 50.24
C LEU A 33 21.33 -14.36 49.94
N LEU A 34 20.39 -14.52 50.87
CA LEU A 34 19.03 -13.99 50.73
C LEU A 34 19.01 -12.45 50.68
N LEU A 35 19.83 -11.80 51.50
CA LEU A 35 19.99 -10.33 51.51
C LEU A 35 20.65 -9.80 50.23
N LEU A 36 21.62 -10.54 49.67
CA LEU A 36 22.23 -10.21 48.39
C LEU A 36 21.22 -10.33 47.25
N PHE A 37 20.42 -11.40 47.24
CA PHE A 37 19.37 -11.59 46.25
C PHE A 37 18.32 -10.48 46.29
N GLY A 38 17.90 -10.09 47.49
CA GLY A 38 16.99 -8.95 47.67
C GLY A 38 17.56 -7.62 47.15
N ARG A 39 18.85 -7.34 47.42
CA ARG A 39 19.52 -6.15 46.89
C ARG A 39 19.64 -6.18 45.36
N ALA A 40 19.98 -7.33 44.78
CA ALA A 40 20.08 -7.48 43.33
C ALA A 40 18.72 -7.23 42.64
N LEU A 41 17.63 -7.73 43.20
CA LEU A 41 16.28 -7.47 42.68
C LEU A 41 15.88 -5.99 42.77
N LEU A 42 16.24 -5.30 43.86
CA LEU A 42 16.00 -3.86 44.00
C LEU A 42 16.79 -3.05 42.97
N PHE A 43 18.07 -3.40 42.74
CA PHE A 43 18.87 -2.75 41.70
C PHE A 43 18.30 -3.01 40.30
N LEU A 44 17.84 -4.22 40.01
CA LEU A 44 17.22 -4.53 38.73
C LEU A 44 15.91 -3.75 38.51
N GLY A 45 15.09 -3.61 39.55
CA GLY A 45 13.89 -2.77 39.55
C GLY A 45 14.20 -1.29 39.33
N PHE A 46 15.27 -0.79 39.95
CA PHE A 46 15.71 0.60 39.77
C PHE A 46 16.24 0.85 38.35
N VAL A 47 17.05 -0.06 37.80
CA VAL A 47 17.56 0.05 36.43
C VAL A 47 16.42 0.00 35.41
N THR A 48 15.44 -0.90 35.58
CA THR A 48 14.27 -0.95 34.69
C THR A 48 13.41 0.31 34.77
N TRP A 49 13.21 0.86 35.97
CA TRP A 49 12.54 2.16 36.15
C TRP A 49 13.30 3.32 35.49
N LEU A 50 14.63 3.35 35.64
CA LEU A 50 15.50 4.34 35.02
C LEU A 50 15.41 4.26 33.48
N VAL A 51 15.47 3.06 32.92
CA VAL A 51 15.37 2.82 31.48
C VAL A 51 13.99 3.28 30.95
N SER A 52 12.90 2.97 31.66
CA SER A 52 11.54 3.38 31.28
C SER A 52 11.33 4.89 31.28
N THR A 53 11.98 5.61 32.21
CA THR A 53 11.86 7.08 32.33
C THR A 53 12.81 7.83 31.41
N VAL A 54 14.03 7.32 31.22
CA VAL A 54 15.10 7.99 30.48
C VAL A 54 15.00 7.75 28.97
N ILE A 55 14.63 6.55 28.50
CA ILE A 55 14.48 6.27 27.06
C ILE A 55 13.48 7.19 26.35
N PRO A 56 12.25 7.44 26.84
CA PRO A 56 11.31 8.32 26.14
C PRO A 56 11.82 9.76 26.09
N ARG A 57 12.53 10.23 27.13
CA ARG A 57 13.15 11.57 27.13
C ARG A 57 14.34 11.70 26.19
N ILE A 58 15.15 10.65 26.06
CA ILE A 58 16.24 10.63 25.08
C ILE A 58 15.68 10.53 23.66
N LYS A 59 14.65 9.73 23.42
CA LYS A 59 13.98 9.67 22.11
C LYS A 59 13.41 11.02 21.69
N SER A 60 12.85 11.82 22.61
CA SER A 60 12.38 13.16 22.27
C SER A 60 13.49 14.15 21.91
N VAL A 61 14.74 13.92 22.35
CA VAL A 61 15.86 14.83 22.08
C VAL A 61 16.71 14.36 20.89
N VAL A 62 16.87 13.05 20.71
CA VAL A 62 17.70 12.45 19.65
C VAL A 62 16.90 12.23 18.37
N TRP A 63 15.58 12.06 18.46
CA TRP A 63 14.70 11.78 17.32
C TRP A 63 13.90 12.99 16.84
N THR A 64 14.16 14.18 17.39
CA THR A 64 13.79 15.41 16.70
C THR A 64 14.65 15.50 15.45
N PRO A 65 14.06 15.48 14.23
CA PRO A 65 14.84 15.78 13.04
C PRO A 65 15.48 17.16 13.23
N PRO A 66 16.74 17.35 12.82
CA PRO A 66 17.37 18.66 12.91
C PRO A 66 16.46 19.63 12.17
N LYS A 67 15.91 20.62 12.90
CA LYS A 67 15.37 21.82 12.26
C LYS A 67 16.57 22.44 11.57
N HIS A 68 16.63 22.25 10.27
CA HIS A 68 17.60 22.91 9.40
C HIS A 68 17.32 24.41 9.52
N PHE A 69 18.08 25.09 10.37
CA PHE A 69 18.22 26.53 10.28
C PHE A 69 19.02 26.77 8.99
N PRO A 70 18.51 27.55 8.03
CA PRO A 70 19.30 27.94 6.88
C PRO A 70 20.33 28.96 7.38
N GLU A 71 21.48 28.44 7.79
CA GLU A 71 22.70 29.22 7.88
C GLU A 71 23.40 29.00 6.54
N ASP A 72 23.60 30.09 5.80
CA ASP A 72 24.18 30.12 4.45
C ASP A 72 25.59 29.54 4.44
N ILE A 73 25.69 28.21 4.45
CA ILE A 73 26.90 27.47 4.13
C ILE A 73 26.70 27.02 2.70
N VAL A 74 27.41 27.65 1.77
CA VAL A 74 27.54 27.21 0.38
C VAL A 74 27.76 25.70 0.41
N PRO A 75 26.82 24.88 -0.07
CA PRO A 75 26.98 23.44 -0.03
C PRO A 75 28.21 23.09 -0.85
N ASP A 76 29.15 22.35 -0.26
CA ASP A 76 30.31 21.83 -0.98
C ASP A 76 29.82 21.19 -2.27
N ALA A 77 30.23 21.73 -3.43
CA ALA A 77 29.74 21.32 -4.74
C ALA A 77 29.88 19.79 -4.99
N GLU A 78 30.79 19.15 -4.26
CA GLU A 78 30.97 17.69 -4.25
C GLU A 78 29.82 16.92 -3.61
N VAL A 79 29.22 17.43 -2.53
CA VAL A 79 28.09 16.78 -1.83
C VAL A 79 26.85 16.83 -2.71
N GLU A 80 26.61 17.96 -3.39
CA GLU A 80 25.50 18.09 -4.35
C GLU A 80 25.66 17.11 -5.52
N ARG A 81 26.88 16.97 -6.06
CA ARG A 81 27.17 16.00 -7.11
C ARG A 81 26.88 14.57 -6.66
N LYS A 82 27.32 14.18 -5.46
CA LYS A 82 27.02 12.85 -4.89
C LYS A 82 25.52 12.61 -4.75
N LEU A 83 24.78 13.63 -4.29
CA LEU A 83 23.33 13.54 -4.16
C LEU A 83 22.64 13.42 -5.53
N GLN A 84 23.09 14.17 -6.53
CA GLN A 84 22.57 14.08 -7.90
C GLN A 84 22.86 12.72 -8.54
N LEU A 85 24.04 12.16 -8.32
CA LEU A 85 24.40 10.82 -8.78
C LEU A 85 23.49 9.76 -8.16
N ALA A 86 23.31 9.79 -6.84
CA ALA A 86 22.42 8.86 -6.14
C ALA A 86 20.96 8.95 -6.65
N ARG A 87 20.49 10.15 -6.99
CA ARG A 87 19.15 10.34 -7.60
C ARG A 87 19.08 9.72 -9.00
N LYS A 88 20.11 9.90 -9.82
CA LYS A 88 20.18 9.34 -11.18
C LYS A 88 20.23 7.81 -11.17
N GLU A 89 21.07 7.23 -10.33
CA GLU A 89 21.15 5.77 -10.17
C GLU A 89 19.78 5.18 -9.80
N LYS A 90 19.08 5.80 -8.85
CA LYS A 90 17.71 5.39 -8.50
C LYS A 90 16.74 5.52 -9.67
N GLN A 91 16.83 6.60 -10.43
CA GLN A 91 15.99 6.80 -11.60
C GLN A 91 16.25 5.75 -12.69
N GLU A 92 17.50 5.33 -12.87
CA GLU A 92 17.89 4.26 -13.80
C GLU A 92 17.38 2.89 -13.33
N GLU A 93 17.46 2.58 -12.03
CA GLU A 93 16.84 1.38 -11.44
C GLU A 93 15.33 1.35 -11.72
N TYR A 94 14.63 2.48 -11.59
CA TYR A 94 13.20 2.54 -11.93
C TYR A 94 12.97 2.40 -13.43
N ARG A 95 13.78 3.06 -14.26
CA ARG A 95 13.64 3.01 -15.72
C ARG A 95 13.84 1.60 -16.25
N THR A 96 14.85 0.89 -15.76
CA THR A 96 15.11 -0.51 -16.13
C THR A 96 13.97 -1.44 -15.70
N ARG A 97 13.43 -1.26 -14.48
CA ARG A 97 12.25 -2.03 -14.02
C ARG A 97 11.01 -1.77 -14.86
N VAL A 98 10.75 -0.52 -15.23
CA VAL A 98 9.61 -0.14 -16.10
C VAL A 98 9.78 -0.74 -17.49
N ALA A 99 10.99 -0.65 -18.08
CA ALA A 99 11.28 -1.25 -19.38
C ALA A 99 11.10 -2.77 -19.36
N ALA A 100 11.67 -3.45 -18.36
CA ALA A 100 11.51 -4.89 -18.20
C ALA A 100 10.04 -5.31 -18.01
N TYR A 101 9.23 -4.50 -17.31
CA TYR A 101 7.80 -4.77 -17.18
C TYR A 101 7.05 -4.57 -18.50
N GLN A 102 7.38 -3.52 -19.24
CA GLN A 102 6.78 -3.24 -20.54
C GLN A 102 7.05 -4.38 -21.53
N GLU A 103 8.30 -4.84 -21.61
CA GLU A 103 8.71 -5.92 -22.50
C GLU A 103 8.20 -7.29 -22.04
N ASN A 104 8.33 -7.65 -20.76
CA ASN A 104 7.99 -9.01 -20.31
C ASN A 104 6.51 -9.22 -19.98
N VAL A 105 5.75 -8.15 -19.70
CA VAL A 105 4.36 -8.27 -19.23
C VAL A 105 3.38 -7.59 -20.19
N LEU A 106 3.64 -6.36 -20.62
CA LEU A 106 2.68 -5.62 -21.44
C LEU A 106 2.66 -6.12 -22.89
N HIS A 107 3.83 -6.21 -23.54
CA HIS A 107 3.95 -6.67 -24.92
C HIS A 107 3.32 -8.06 -25.14
N PRO A 108 3.68 -9.11 -24.37
CA PRO A 108 3.10 -10.44 -24.52
C PRO A 108 1.59 -10.46 -24.29
N ARG A 109 1.07 -9.63 -23.39
CA ARG A 109 -0.38 -9.52 -23.16
C ARG A 109 -1.11 -8.92 -24.36
N GLU A 110 -0.50 -7.94 -25.02
CA GLU A 110 -1.05 -7.34 -26.25
C GLU A 110 -0.98 -8.32 -27.42
N GLU A 111 0.15 -9.01 -27.59
CA GLU A 111 0.33 -10.05 -28.61
C GLU A 111 -0.67 -11.20 -28.45
N ILE A 112 -0.87 -11.70 -27.22
CA ILE A 112 -1.86 -12.75 -26.96
C ILE A 112 -3.28 -12.26 -27.29
N LYS A 113 -3.61 -10.99 -27.03
CA LYS A 113 -4.92 -10.43 -27.40
C LYS A 113 -5.09 -10.35 -28.91
N LEU A 114 -4.05 -9.92 -29.63
CA LEU A 114 -4.05 -9.87 -31.10
C LEU A 114 -4.17 -11.28 -31.69
N ARG A 115 -3.37 -12.23 -31.21
CA ARG A 115 -3.42 -13.62 -31.63
C ARG A 115 -4.79 -14.24 -31.41
N LYS A 116 -5.42 -13.99 -30.26
CA LYS A 116 -6.81 -14.44 -30.00
C LYS A 116 -7.83 -13.83 -30.95
N LYS A 117 -7.65 -12.59 -31.40
CA LYS A 117 -8.53 -11.96 -32.40
C LYS A 117 -8.32 -12.60 -33.77
N GLU A 118 -7.07 -12.85 -34.15
CA GLU A 118 -6.70 -13.54 -35.39
C GLU A 118 -7.21 -14.99 -35.41
N GLU A 119 -7.02 -15.74 -34.32
CA GLU A 119 -7.58 -17.08 -34.10
C GLU A 119 -9.11 -17.08 -34.27
N LYS A 120 -9.81 -16.14 -33.64
CA LYS A 120 -11.27 -16.00 -33.79
C LYS A 120 -11.67 -15.66 -35.22
N PHE A 121 -10.91 -14.79 -35.89
CA PHE A 121 -11.14 -14.43 -37.28
C PHE A 121 -11.06 -15.68 -38.16
N TYR A 122 -9.95 -16.40 -38.17
CA TYR A 122 -9.81 -17.61 -39.00
C TYR A 122 -10.75 -18.75 -38.61
N GLN A 123 -11.14 -18.85 -37.33
CA GLN A 123 -12.19 -19.78 -36.92
C GLN A 123 -13.56 -19.45 -37.54
N MET A 124 -13.91 -18.16 -37.66
CA MET A 124 -15.16 -17.71 -38.28
C MET A 124 -15.13 -17.81 -39.80
N THR A 125 -13.99 -17.53 -40.45
CA THR A 125 -13.85 -17.61 -41.91
C THR A 125 -13.72 -19.06 -42.42
N GLY A 126 -13.52 -20.03 -41.52
CA GLY A 126 -13.32 -21.45 -41.86
C GLY A 126 -11.90 -21.79 -42.31
N GLU A 127 -11.00 -20.82 -42.41
CA GLU A 127 -9.59 -20.98 -42.80
C GLU A 127 -8.70 -21.43 -41.63
N LYS A 128 -9.15 -22.40 -40.85
CA LYS A 128 -8.45 -22.88 -39.64
C LYS A 128 -7.05 -23.44 -39.91
N TRP A 129 -6.79 -23.88 -41.14
CA TRP A 129 -5.48 -24.36 -41.60
C TRP A 129 -4.39 -23.27 -41.57
N LYS A 130 -4.75 -21.97 -41.56
CA LYS A 130 -3.78 -20.87 -41.40
C LYS A 130 -3.26 -20.72 -39.97
N LEU A 131 -3.94 -21.34 -38.99
CA LEU A 131 -3.54 -21.34 -37.59
C LEU A 131 -2.55 -22.46 -37.25
N SER A 132 -2.50 -23.53 -38.05
CA SER A 132 -1.48 -24.57 -37.87
C SER A 132 -0.13 -24.06 -38.34
N HIS A 133 0.91 -24.33 -37.55
CA HIS A 133 2.28 -24.07 -37.96
C HIS A 133 2.59 -24.99 -39.15
N GLY A 134 2.78 -24.40 -40.33
CA GLY A 134 3.12 -25.16 -41.52
C GLY A 134 4.49 -25.83 -41.36
N TYR A 135 4.61 -27.08 -41.80
CA TYR A 135 5.91 -27.74 -41.93
C TYR A 135 6.47 -27.45 -43.33
N VAL A 136 7.66 -26.88 -43.39
CA VAL A 136 8.36 -26.62 -44.66
C VAL A 136 8.87 -27.95 -45.19
N LEU A 137 8.14 -28.55 -46.14
CA LEU A 137 8.61 -29.73 -46.87
C LEU A 137 9.52 -29.26 -48.01
N GLY A 138 10.83 -29.47 -47.86
CA GLY A 138 11.80 -29.11 -48.90
C GLY A 138 13.27 -29.04 -48.50
N VAL A 139 13.69 -29.59 -47.34
CA VAL A 139 15.11 -29.70 -46.97
C VAL A 139 15.47 -31.18 -46.91
N ASP A 140 16.32 -31.57 -47.85
CA ASP A 140 17.05 -32.82 -48.07
C ASP A 140 16.60 -34.10 -47.34
N GLU A 141 16.37 -35.12 -48.18
CA GLU A 141 16.16 -36.52 -47.84
C GLU A 141 17.42 -37.14 -47.19
N ASN A 142 17.65 -36.91 -45.90
CA ASN A 142 18.35 -37.90 -45.06
C ASN A 142 18.26 -37.54 -43.57
N SER A 143 17.29 -38.10 -42.84
CA SER A 143 17.48 -38.72 -41.51
C SER A 143 16.15 -39.01 -40.81
N GLU A 144 15.98 -40.30 -40.54
CA GLU A 144 15.46 -40.85 -39.27
C GLU A 144 13.99 -40.63 -38.90
N HIS A 145 13.20 -41.57 -39.44
CA HIS A 145 12.20 -42.38 -38.74
C HIS A 145 12.18 -42.25 -37.19
N ILE A 146 11.14 -41.62 -36.64
CA ILE A 146 10.61 -41.98 -35.31
C ILE A 146 9.10 -42.17 -35.43
N SER A 147 8.72 -43.44 -35.43
CA SER A 147 7.37 -43.94 -35.21
C SER A 147 6.96 -43.70 -33.75
N SER A 148 5.73 -43.25 -33.52
CA SER A 148 5.02 -43.46 -32.26
C SER A 148 3.52 -43.53 -32.55
N GLN A 149 3.08 -44.75 -32.84
CA GLN A 149 1.82 -45.39 -32.49
C GLN A 149 0.68 -44.49 -31.97
N GLU A 150 -0.35 -44.34 -32.82
CA GLU A 150 -1.73 -44.08 -32.39
C GLU A 150 -2.32 -45.33 -31.72
N PRO A 151 -3.06 -45.20 -30.61
CA PRO A 151 -3.95 -46.25 -30.15
C PRO A 151 -5.29 -46.16 -30.90
N GLU A 152 -5.69 -47.27 -31.50
CA GLU A 152 -7.03 -47.53 -32.01
C GLU A 152 -8.09 -47.20 -30.94
N VAL A 153 -8.96 -46.22 -31.23
CA VAL A 153 -10.22 -46.07 -30.50
C VAL A 153 -11.35 -45.87 -31.51
N ALA A 154 -12.19 -46.90 -31.58
CA ALA A 154 -13.57 -46.96 -32.06
C ALA A 154 -14.05 -45.84 -33.02
N PHE A 155 -14.30 -46.23 -34.25
CA PHE A 155 -15.00 -45.45 -35.28
C PHE A 155 -16.42 -45.05 -34.85
N GLU A 156 -16.56 -43.96 -34.10
CA GLU A 156 -17.77 -43.15 -34.18
C GLU A 156 -17.65 -42.25 -35.41
N SER A 157 -18.49 -42.51 -36.42
CA SER A 157 -18.55 -41.70 -37.63
C SER A 157 -18.67 -40.20 -37.28
N PRO A 158 -17.87 -39.29 -37.89
CA PRO A 158 -17.91 -37.85 -37.60
C PRO A 158 -19.31 -37.21 -37.70
N ASN A 159 -20.23 -37.86 -38.42
CA ASN A 159 -21.61 -37.45 -38.56
C ASN A 159 -22.44 -37.61 -37.26
N VAL A 160 -22.10 -38.59 -36.41
CA VAL A 160 -22.76 -38.84 -35.12
C VAL A 160 -22.35 -37.78 -34.10
N GLU A 161 -21.05 -37.45 -34.02
CA GLU A 161 -20.53 -36.40 -33.16
C GLU A 161 -21.05 -35.01 -33.59
N ALA A 162 -21.17 -34.76 -34.90
CA ALA A 162 -21.79 -33.55 -35.44
C ALA A 162 -23.29 -33.43 -35.12
N ARG A 163 -24.00 -34.56 -35.02
CA ARG A 163 -25.43 -34.61 -34.65
C ARG A 163 -25.65 -34.45 -33.15
N CYS A 164 -24.71 -34.91 -32.30
CA CYS A 164 -24.72 -34.66 -30.86
C CYS A 164 -24.42 -33.19 -30.51
N ARG A 165 -23.48 -32.54 -31.22
CA ARG A 165 -23.15 -31.11 -31.01
C ARG A 165 -24.26 -30.13 -31.44
N ARG A 166 -25.23 -30.57 -32.25
CA ARG A 166 -26.36 -29.75 -32.71
C ARG A 166 -27.56 -29.76 -31.76
N LYS A 167 -27.58 -30.62 -30.74
CA LYS A 167 -28.59 -30.56 -29.68
C LYS A 167 -28.13 -29.52 -28.65
N LEU A 168 -28.64 -28.31 -28.79
CA LEU A 168 -28.53 -27.25 -27.79
C LEU A 168 -28.97 -27.77 -26.41
N PRO A 169 -28.20 -27.60 -25.34
CA PRO A 169 -28.76 -27.58 -24.01
C PRO A 169 -29.70 -26.37 -23.92
N GLU A 170 -31.02 -26.62 -23.84
CA GLU A 170 -32.06 -25.60 -23.61
C GLU A 170 -32.01 -24.96 -22.22
N SER A 171 -30.94 -25.17 -21.46
CA SER A 171 -30.78 -24.68 -20.10
C SER A 171 -29.69 -23.61 -20.06
N ILE A 172 -30.12 -22.37 -19.83
CA ILE A 172 -29.34 -21.16 -19.52
C ILE A 172 -29.12 -20.23 -20.73
N THR A 173 -30.22 -19.73 -21.29
CA THR A 173 -30.28 -18.32 -21.71
C THR A 173 -30.33 -17.45 -20.46
N GLN A 174 -29.19 -17.29 -19.78
CA GLN A 174 -29.00 -16.11 -18.95
C GLN A 174 -28.62 -14.98 -19.91
N LEU A 175 -29.48 -13.96 -19.98
CA LEU A 175 -29.18 -12.71 -20.64
C LEU A 175 -27.76 -12.26 -20.25
N PRO A 176 -26.97 -11.69 -21.18
CA PRO A 176 -25.72 -11.06 -20.81
C PRO A 176 -26.01 -10.03 -19.72
N PRO A 177 -25.26 -9.99 -18.60
CA PRO A 177 -25.40 -8.92 -17.64
C PRO A 177 -25.18 -7.60 -18.39
N SER A 178 -26.19 -6.73 -18.34
CA SER A 178 -26.16 -5.37 -18.87
C SER A 178 -24.77 -4.78 -18.65
N PRO A 179 -24.11 -4.23 -19.70
CA PRO A 179 -22.84 -3.56 -19.51
C PRO A 179 -23.07 -2.45 -18.48
N LYS A 180 -22.51 -2.63 -17.28
CA LYS A 180 -22.48 -1.57 -16.28
C LYS A 180 -21.80 -0.39 -16.98
N PRO A 181 -22.42 0.79 -17.05
CA PRO A 181 -21.82 1.94 -17.70
C PRO A 181 -20.45 2.14 -17.05
N ILE A 182 -19.41 2.14 -17.88
CA ILE A 182 -18.06 2.48 -17.46
C ILE A 182 -18.18 3.89 -16.91
N THR A 183 -18.25 4.02 -15.59
CA THR A 183 -18.39 5.31 -14.91
C THR A 183 -17.18 6.13 -15.32
N SER A 184 -17.41 7.12 -16.17
CA SER A 184 -16.43 8.11 -16.57
C SER A 184 -15.69 8.58 -15.32
N LYS A 185 -14.36 8.47 -15.30
CA LYS A 185 -13.52 8.95 -14.20
C LYS A 185 -13.78 10.46 -14.05
N LYS A 186 -14.68 10.84 -13.14
CA LYS A 186 -14.97 12.24 -12.84
C LYS A 186 -13.69 12.81 -12.24
N ILE A 187 -13.00 13.65 -13.00
CA ILE A 187 -11.85 14.40 -12.49
C ILE A 187 -12.44 15.42 -11.52
N VAL A 188 -12.30 15.13 -10.23
CA VAL A 188 -12.76 16.03 -9.18
C VAL A 188 -11.75 17.17 -9.05
N ILE A 189 -12.06 18.31 -9.67
CA ILE A 189 -11.28 19.54 -9.54
C ILE A 189 -11.80 20.28 -8.33
N LEU A 190 -10.99 20.34 -7.28
CA LEU A 190 -11.34 21.10 -6.09
C LEU A 190 -11.07 22.59 -6.30
N PRO A 191 -11.92 23.47 -5.76
CA PRO A 191 -11.64 24.90 -5.74
C PRO A 191 -10.37 25.20 -4.92
N GLU A 192 -9.72 26.32 -5.22
CA GLU A 192 -8.54 26.79 -4.48
C GLU A 192 -8.91 27.11 -3.02
N GLU A 193 -7.98 26.88 -2.10
CA GLU A 193 -8.25 27.05 -0.68
C GLU A 193 -8.39 28.54 -0.33
N PRO A 194 -9.46 28.95 0.39
CA PRO A 194 -9.68 30.34 0.72
C PRO A 194 -8.55 30.87 1.62
N PRO A 195 -8.17 32.16 1.50
CA PRO A 195 -7.19 32.80 2.38
C PRO A 195 -7.71 32.96 3.82
N PHE A 196 -6.82 33.17 4.77
CA PHE A 196 -7.13 33.22 6.21
C PHE A 196 -7.98 34.42 6.62
N ASP A 197 -7.87 35.55 5.91
CA ASP A 197 -8.44 36.84 6.31
C ASP A 197 -9.88 37.09 5.82
N MET A 198 -10.56 36.08 5.25
CA MET A 198 -11.96 36.20 4.82
C MET A 198 -12.92 35.86 5.97
N GLU A 199 -13.94 36.71 6.16
CA GLU A 199 -15.06 36.42 7.06
C GLU A 199 -15.84 35.17 6.58
N GLY A 200 -16.18 34.28 7.51
CA GLY A 200 -16.89 33.02 7.18
C GLY A 200 -16.00 31.88 6.69
N VAL A 201 -14.68 31.96 6.89
CA VAL A 201 -13.77 30.82 6.68
C VAL A 201 -13.65 30.01 7.97
N PHE A 202 -13.71 28.70 7.84
CA PHE A 202 -13.43 27.77 8.93
C PHE A 202 -12.54 26.61 8.49
N THR A 203 -11.79 26.07 9.45
CA THR A 203 -10.87 24.96 9.21
C THR A 203 -11.55 23.64 9.53
N ILE A 204 -11.52 22.70 8.59
CA ILE A 204 -11.92 21.32 8.83
C ILE A 204 -10.65 20.48 8.98
N ALA A 205 -10.53 19.79 10.11
CA ALA A 205 -9.49 18.80 10.35
C ALA A 205 -10.08 17.40 10.25
N LEU A 206 -9.70 16.68 9.21
CA LEU A 206 -10.19 15.34 8.92
C LEU A 206 -9.19 14.29 9.42
N ARG A 207 -9.66 13.40 10.30
CA ARG A 207 -8.90 12.24 10.78
C ARG A 207 -9.20 11.04 9.90
N SER A 208 -8.17 10.47 9.30
CA SER A 208 -8.31 9.25 8.51
C SER A 208 -8.17 7.98 9.37
N PRO A 209 -8.73 6.84 8.93
CA PRO A 209 -8.49 5.53 9.56
C PRO A 209 -7.00 5.17 9.60
N SER A 210 -6.22 5.70 8.64
CA SER A 210 -4.77 5.54 8.56
C SER A 210 -3.99 6.33 9.62
N GLY A 211 -4.68 7.08 10.49
CA GLY A 211 -4.08 7.93 11.53
C GLY A 211 -3.51 9.26 11.03
N ARG A 212 -3.72 9.60 9.74
CA ARG A 212 -3.29 10.88 9.18
C ARG A 212 -4.37 11.94 9.42
N ILE A 213 -3.93 13.19 9.56
CA ILE A 213 -4.83 14.32 9.72
C ILE A 213 -4.66 15.24 8.52
N PHE A 214 -5.73 15.45 7.76
CA PHE A 214 -5.79 16.39 6.66
C PHE A 214 -6.51 17.65 7.13
N LYS A 215 -5.91 18.81 6.91
CA LYS A 215 -6.53 20.09 7.26
C LYS A 215 -6.78 20.88 6.00
N ARG A 216 -7.98 21.45 5.88
CA ARG A 216 -8.34 22.32 4.76
C ARG A 216 -9.35 23.35 5.22
N ARG A 217 -9.25 24.56 4.65
CA ARG A 217 -10.16 25.66 4.91
C ARG A 217 -11.34 25.63 3.94
N PHE A 218 -12.52 25.94 4.45
CA PHE A 218 -13.76 26.02 3.70
C PHE A 218 -14.48 27.32 4.05
N ILE A 219 -15.39 27.73 3.16
CA ILE A 219 -16.25 28.90 3.36
C ILE A 219 -17.64 28.39 3.76
N ASP A 220 -18.31 29.07 4.68
CA ASP A 220 -19.66 28.71 5.15
C ASP A 220 -20.68 28.58 4.01
N SER A 221 -20.54 29.42 2.97
CA SER A 221 -21.42 29.44 1.79
C SER A 221 -21.15 28.34 0.77
N GLN A 222 -20.11 27.51 0.95
CA GLN A 222 -19.82 26.41 0.03
C GLN A 222 -20.78 25.25 0.21
N SER A 223 -20.96 24.46 -0.84
CA SER A 223 -21.77 23.25 -0.81
C SER A 223 -21.00 22.09 -0.17
N THR A 224 -21.75 21.23 0.50
CA THR A 224 -21.23 20.00 1.14
C THR A 224 -20.63 19.01 0.15
N GLN A 225 -20.97 19.17 -1.14
CA GLN A 225 -20.34 18.43 -2.22
C GLN A 225 -18.83 18.70 -2.29
N VAL A 226 -18.39 19.93 -2.02
CA VAL A 226 -16.95 20.29 -2.04
C VAL A 226 -16.18 19.50 -0.98
N LEU A 227 -16.80 19.28 0.18
CA LEU A 227 -16.24 18.45 1.26
C LEU A 227 -16.16 16.98 0.82
N MET A 228 -17.21 16.44 0.19
CA MET A 228 -17.23 15.07 -0.31
C MET A 228 -16.22 14.86 -1.45
N ASP A 229 -16.09 15.82 -2.34
CA ASP A 229 -15.13 15.87 -3.43
C ASP A 229 -13.69 15.91 -2.90
N TRP A 230 -13.43 16.63 -1.80
CA TRP A 230 -12.13 16.61 -1.12
C TRP A 230 -11.76 15.22 -0.60
N ILE A 231 -12.72 14.53 -0.01
CA ILE A 231 -12.52 13.20 0.57
C ILE A 231 -12.30 12.17 -0.54
N LEU A 232 -13.02 12.31 -1.66
CA LEU A 232 -12.75 11.55 -2.88
C LEU A 232 -11.34 11.76 -3.42
N LYS A 233 -10.83 13.01 -3.43
CA LYS A 233 -9.44 13.31 -3.82
C LYS A 233 -8.40 12.72 -2.86
N LEU A 234 -8.73 12.61 -1.58
CA LEU A 234 -7.89 11.93 -0.59
C LEU A 234 -7.91 10.39 -0.74
N GLY A 235 -8.78 9.85 -1.59
CA GLY A 235 -8.89 8.42 -1.88
C GLY A 235 -9.93 7.68 -1.04
N TYR A 236 -10.74 8.39 -0.24
CA TYR A 236 -11.81 7.80 0.55
C TYR A 236 -13.13 7.94 -0.22
N HIS A 237 -13.72 6.80 -0.60
CA HIS A 237 -14.97 6.79 -1.37
C HIS A 237 -16.21 6.76 -0.44
N PRO A 238 -17.24 7.59 -0.65
CA PRO A 238 -18.41 7.68 0.23
C PRO A 238 -19.28 6.41 0.26
N ALA A 239 -19.08 5.51 -0.71
CA ALA A 239 -19.72 4.18 -0.69
C ALA A 239 -19.15 3.26 0.40
N ILE A 240 -17.88 3.46 0.79
CA ILE A 240 -17.15 2.62 1.76
C ILE A 240 -16.97 3.36 3.09
N TYR A 241 -16.81 4.69 3.04
CA TYR A 241 -16.51 5.50 4.20
C TYR A 241 -17.61 6.51 4.48
N THR A 242 -17.90 6.73 5.76
CA THR A 242 -18.82 7.76 6.25
C THR A 242 -18.07 8.75 7.14
N ILE A 243 -18.44 10.02 7.04
CA ILE A 243 -17.86 11.08 7.88
C ILE A 243 -18.70 11.20 9.14
N TYR A 244 -18.03 11.25 10.28
CA TYR A 244 -18.63 11.48 11.59
C TYR A 244 -18.12 12.78 12.20
N THR A 245 -19.00 13.48 12.88
CA THR A 245 -18.63 14.54 13.83
C THR A 245 -17.98 13.91 15.07
N THR A 246 -17.09 14.64 15.75
CA THR A 246 -16.44 14.14 16.98
C THR A 246 -17.41 14.04 18.15
N TYR A 247 -18.16 15.12 18.42
CA TYR A 247 -19.10 15.16 19.54
C TYR A 247 -20.26 16.16 19.29
N PRO A 248 -21.53 15.73 19.43
CA PRO A 248 -21.97 14.34 19.52
C PRO A 248 -21.64 13.60 18.22
N ARG A 249 -21.27 12.31 18.30
CA ARG A 249 -20.92 11.51 17.11
C ARG A 249 -22.16 11.31 16.25
N ARG A 250 -22.21 11.97 15.09
CA ARG A 250 -23.30 11.89 14.12
C ARG A 250 -22.74 11.73 12.71
N PRO A 251 -23.34 10.88 11.86
CA PRO A 251 -22.97 10.79 10.47
C PRO A 251 -23.35 12.10 9.75
N LEU A 252 -22.48 12.54 8.85
CA LEU A 252 -22.75 13.70 8.00
C LEU A 252 -23.59 13.27 6.80
N GLU A 253 -24.88 13.61 6.81
CA GLU A 253 -25.74 13.42 5.64
C GLU A 253 -25.48 14.55 4.64
N ALA A 254 -24.57 14.32 3.68
CA ALA A 254 -24.35 15.28 2.61
C ALA A 254 -25.46 15.18 1.57
N THR A 255 -26.48 16.02 1.74
CA THR A 255 -27.45 16.31 0.68
C THR A 255 -26.88 17.39 -0.21
N GLN A 256 -26.97 17.18 -1.53
CA GLN A 256 -26.35 18.00 -2.59
C GLN A 256 -26.63 19.51 -2.50
N GLU A 257 -27.72 19.90 -1.85
CA GLU A 257 -28.22 21.28 -1.78
C GLU A 257 -27.92 21.97 -0.43
N THR A 258 -27.27 21.27 0.50
CA THR A 258 -27.00 21.81 1.84
C THR A 258 -25.68 22.55 1.86
N THR A 259 -25.67 23.76 2.44
CA THR A 259 -24.43 24.51 2.67
C THR A 259 -23.69 23.93 3.88
N LEU A 260 -22.39 24.19 3.97
CA LEU A 260 -21.59 23.73 5.10
C LEU A 260 -22.03 24.38 6.42
N GLY A 261 -22.49 25.63 6.38
CA GLY A 261 -23.02 26.34 7.56
C GLY A 261 -24.31 25.70 8.10
N ASP A 262 -25.20 25.24 7.21
CA ASP A 262 -26.51 24.69 7.60
C ASP A 262 -26.42 23.34 8.33
N ILE A 263 -25.32 22.60 8.14
CA ILE A 263 -25.10 21.30 8.81
C ILE A 263 -24.61 21.47 10.26
N GLY A 264 -24.41 22.72 10.70
CA GLY A 264 -23.90 23.01 12.03
C GLY A 264 -22.40 22.74 12.16
N LEU A 265 -21.66 22.86 11.06
CA LEU A 265 -20.20 22.88 11.11
C LEU A 265 -19.77 24.23 11.70
N VAL A 266 -19.22 24.19 12.91
CA VAL A 266 -18.71 25.39 13.62
C VAL A 266 -17.25 25.62 13.25
N LYS A 267 -16.73 26.83 13.52
CA LYS A 267 -15.30 27.17 13.37
C LYS A 267 -14.39 26.09 14.00
N ASP A 268 -13.40 25.67 13.23
CA ASP A 268 -12.36 24.70 13.62
C ASP A 268 -12.90 23.33 14.06
N MET A 269 -13.68 22.69 13.20
CA MET A 269 -14.26 21.38 13.48
C MET A 269 -13.33 20.23 13.10
N VAL A 270 -13.35 19.18 13.93
CA VAL A 270 -12.69 17.90 13.64
C VAL A 270 -13.73 16.90 13.14
N LEU A 271 -13.46 16.29 12.00
CA LEU A 271 -14.27 15.23 11.40
C LEU A 271 -13.48 13.91 11.39
N ILE A 272 -14.17 12.80 11.57
CA ILE A 272 -13.60 11.45 11.57
C ILE A 272 -14.12 10.71 10.35
N ILE A 273 -13.23 10.12 9.55
CA ILE A 273 -13.61 9.17 8.52
C ILE A 273 -13.57 7.77 9.15
N ASP A 274 -14.70 7.08 9.14
CA ASP A 274 -14.79 5.66 9.52
C ASP A 274 -15.41 4.86 8.37
N GLU A 275 -15.17 3.55 8.37
CA GLU A 275 -15.82 2.63 7.45
C GLU A 275 -17.33 2.59 7.72
N LYS A 276 -18.12 2.51 6.66
CA LYS A 276 -19.57 2.39 6.73
C LYS A 276 -19.92 0.96 7.10
N ASP A 277 -20.56 0.76 8.25
CA ASP A 277 -21.11 -0.54 8.62
C ASP A 277 -22.20 -0.92 7.59
N THR A 278 -21.97 -2.00 6.84
CA THR A 278 -22.91 -2.60 5.88
C THR A 278 -23.79 -3.66 6.53
#